data_AF-A0A081NB99-F1
#
_entry.id   AF-A0A081NB99-F1
#
_cell.length_a   1.000
_cell.length_b   1.000
_cell.length_c   1.000
_cell.angle_alpha   90.00
_cell.angle_beta   90.00
_cell.angle_gamma   90.00
#
_symmetry.space_group_name_H-M   'P 1'
#
loop_
_entity.id
_entity.type
_entity.pdbx_description
1 polymer ?
#
loop_
_entity_poly.entity_id
_entity_poly.type
_entity_poly.pdbx_seq_one_letter_code
_entity_poly.pdbx_strand_id
1 'polypeptide(L)' 'MENQEALCSFIQNRKLALTLLQQITAITEDHLGYAPDEITWEQAGTMGYLQVQLEELAEIAGLDVEEILDQE' A
#
# COMPACT_ATOMS: atom_id res chain seq x y z
N MET A 1 32.23 2.39 -7.71
CA MET A 1 31.63 1.05 -7.58
C MET A 1 30.52 1.05 -6.54
N GLU A 2 30.78 1.42 -5.29
CA GLU A 2 29.74 1.45 -4.22
C GLU A 2 28.48 2.26 -4.57
N ASN A 3 28.62 3.45 -5.18
CA ASN A 3 27.46 4.24 -5.61
C ASN A 3 26.61 3.58 -6.70
N GLN A 4 27.22 2.75 -7.56
CA GLN A 4 26.47 2.00 -8.58
C GLN A 4 25.73 0.81 -7.97
N GLU A 5 26.33 0.14 -7.00
CA GLU A 5 25.68 -0.94 -6.24
C GLU A 5 24.51 -0.42 -5.40
N ALA A 6 24.70 0.71 -4.71
CA ALA A 6 23.63 1.38 -3.97
C ALA A 6 22.48 1.80 -4.89
N LEU A 7 22.78 2.35 -6.07
CA LEU A 7 21.76 2.72 -7.06
C LEU A 7 21.00 1.50 -7.60
N CYS A 8 21.69 0.39 -7.89
CA CYS A 8 21.06 -0.85 -8.33
C CYS A 8 20.10 -1.38 -7.26
N SER A 9 20.55 -1.45 -6.00
CA SER A 9 19.72 -1.87 -4.87
C SER A 9 18.52 -0.96 -4.68
N PHE A 10 18.69 0.36 -4.78
CA PHE A 10 17.60 1.32 -4.73
C PHE A 10 16.55 1.06 -5.83
N ILE A 11 16.99 0.90 -7.08
CA ILE A 11 16.09 0.64 -8.22
C ILE A 11 15.35 -0.69 -8.04
N GLN A 12 16.04 -1.73 -7.57
CA GLN A 12 15.43 -3.03 -7.32
C GLN A 12 14.36 -2.96 -6.22
N ASN A 13 14.68 -2.32 -5.09
CA ASN A 13 13.74 -2.15 -3.99
C ASN A 13 12.53 -1.30 -4.40
N ARG A 14 12.76 -0.22 -5.16
CA ARG A 14 11.67 0.59 -5.72
C ARG A 14 10.76 -0.22 -6.62
N LYS A 15 11.32 -1.07 -7.50
CA LYS A 15 10.51 -1.94 -8.38
C LYS A 15 9.66 -2.91 -7.55
N LEU A 16 10.25 -3.52 -6.52
CA LEU A 16 9.54 -4.44 -5.64
C LEU A 16 8.39 -3.73 -4.91
N ALA A 17 8.64 -2.54 -4.35
CA ALA A 17 7.61 -1.75 -3.67
C ALA A 17 6.44 -1.41 -4.61
N LEU A 18 6.72 -0.99 -5.85
CA LEU A 18 5.68 -0.72 -6.84
C LEU A 18 4.85 -1.96 -7.19
N THR A 19 5.50 -3.12 -7.35
CA THR A 19 4.78 -4.38 -7.60
C THR A 19 3.86 -4.75 -6.43
N LEU A 20 4.32 -4.59 -5.19
CA LEU A 20 3.51 -4.88 -4.01
C LEU A 20 2.32 -3.91 -3.90
N LEU A 21 2.52 -2.62 -4.16
CA LEU A 21 1.44 -1.63 -4.18
C LEU A 21 0.38 -1.98 -5.23
N GLN A 22 0.79 -2.37 -6.44
CA GLN A 22 -0.14 -2.80 -7.49
C GLN A 22 -0.95 -4.03 -7.08
N GLN A 23 -0.31 -4.99 -6.39
CA GLN A 23 -1.01 -6.17 -5.88
C GLN A 23 -2.00 -5.82 -4.76
N ILE A 24 -1.63 -4.89 -3.87
CA ILE A 24 -2.51 -4.39 -2.81
C ILE A 24 -3.73 -3.70 -3.43
N THR A 25 -3.53 -2.81 -4.41
CA THR A 25 -4.65 -2.16 -5.11
C THR A 25 -5.59 -3.19 -5.74
N ALA A 26 -5.04 -4.15 -6.49
CA ALA A 26 -5.84 -5.16 -7.16
C ALA A 26 -6.66 -6.03 -6.17
N ILE A 27 -6.05 -6.44 -5.04
CA ILE A 27 -6.77 -7.25 -4.04
C ILE A 27 -7.81 -6.42 -3.29
N THR A 28 -7.56 -5.13 -3.04
CA THR A 28 -8.56 -4.25 -2.41
C THR A 28 -9.75 -3.95 -3.32
N GLU A 29 -9.53 -3.80 -4.63
CA GLU A 29 -10.60 -3.65 -5.63
C GLU A 29 -11.49 -4.90 -5.72
N ASP A 30 -10.92 -6.09 -5.48
CA ASP A 30 -11.63 -7.37 -5.43
C ASP A 30 -12.22 -7.67 -4.03
N HIS A 31 -12.41 -6.67 -3.16
CA HIS A 31 -12.89 -6.84 -1.78
C HIS A 31 -12.09 -7.88 -0.98
N LEU A 32 -10.77 -7.92 -1.19
CA LEU A 32 -9.86 -8.95 -0.65
C LEU A 32 -10.18 -10.39 -1.08
N GLY A 33 -10.90 -10.56 -2.18
CA GLY A 33 -11.38 -11.84 -2.71
C GLY A 33 -12.69 -12.32 -2.09
N TYR A 34 -13.39 -11.49 -1.31
CA TYR A 34 -14.67 -11.82 -0.70
C TYR A 34 -15.84 -11.29 -1.54
N ALA A 35 -16.94 -12.04 -1.64
CA ALA A 35 -18.17 -11.45 -2.19
C ALA A 35 -18.71 -10.38 -1.21
N PRO A 36 -19.41 -9.33 -1.69
CA PRO A 36 -19.91 -8.25 -0.82
C PRO A 36 -20.81 -8.73 0.35
N ASP A 37 -21.55 -9.81 0.16
CA ASP A 37 -22.40 -10.45 1.17
C ASP A 37 -21.64 -11.39 2.14
N GLU A 38 -20.37 -11.69 1.84
CA GLU A 38 -19.47 -12.48 2.68
C GLU A 38 -18.58 -11.61 3.59
N ILE A 39 -18.59 -10.28 3.39
CA ILE A 39 -17.81 -9.35 4.22
C ILE A 39 -18.39 -9.30 5.64
N THR A 40 -17.57 -9.67 6.61
CA THR A 40 -17.88 -9.52 8.05
C THR A 40 -17.09 -8.38 8.68
N TRP A 41 -17.40 -8.06 9.93
CA TRP A 41 -16.66 -7.08 10.72
C TRP A 41 -15.17 -7.42 10.88
N GLU A 42 -14.80 -8.70 10.84
CA GLU A 42 -13.39 -9.12 10.89
C GLU A 42 -12.64 -8.71 9.62
N GLN A 43 -13.24 -8.91 8.42
CA GLN A 43 -12.64 -8.46 7.16
C GLN A 43 -12.62 -6.93 7.08
N ALA A 44 -13.68 -6.25 7.53
CA ALA A 44 -13.69 -4.78 7.60
C ALA A 44 -12.57 -4.25 8.50
N GLY A 45 -12.33 -4.90 9.65
CA GLY A 45 -11.20 -4.56 10.54
C GLY A 45 -9.84 -4.78 9.90
N THR A 46 -9.69 -5.84 9.09
CA THR A 46 -8.47 -6.09 8.32
C THR A 46 -8.20 -4.97 7.32
N MET A 47 -9.23 -4.48 6.62
CA MET A 47 -9.10 -3.36 5.69
C MET A 47 -8.70 -2.06 6.41
N GLY A 48 -9.30 -1.78 7.57
CA GLY A 48 -8.90 -0.64 8.40
C GLY A 48 -7.46 -0.74 8.89
N TYR A 49 -6.98 -1.93 9.24
CA TYR A 49 -5.57 -2.14 9.59
C TYR A 49 -4.63 -1.88 8.41
N LEU A 50 -4.98 -2.35 7.22
CA LEU A 50 -4.20 -2.08 5.99
C LEU A 50 -4.15 -0.59 5.66
N GLN A 51 -5.26 0.13 5.83
CA GLN A 51 -5.30 1.59 5.66
C GLN A 51 -4.26 2.28 6.55
N VAL A 52 -4.25 2.01 7.86
CA VAL A 52 -3.28 2.60 8.80
C VAL A 52 -1.84 2.34 8.38
N GLN A 53 -1.53 1.11 7.96
CA GLN A 53 -0.18 0.75 7.51
C GLN A 53 0.23 1.51 6.22
N LEU A 54 -0.71 1.77 5.32
CA LEU A 54 -0.45 2.54 4.10
C LEU A 54 -0.26 4.04 4.41
N GLU A 55 -1.03 4.59 5.35
CA GLU A 55 -0.87 5.97 5.83
C GLU A 55 0.52 6.17 6.47
N GLU A 56 0.95 5.25 7.34
CA GLU A 56 2.30 5.28 7.93
C GLU A 56 3.41 5.23 6.85
N LEU A 57 3.25 4.38 5.83
CA LEU A 57 4.18 4.30 4.71
C LEU A 57 4.20 5.59 3.87
N ALA A 58 3.05 6.22 3.66
CA ALA A 58 2.93 7.47 2.94
C ALA A 58 3.64 8.61 3.71
N GLU A 59 3.44 8.70 5.02
CA GLU A 59 4.13 9.67 5.88
C GLU A 59 5.65 9.47 5.85
N ILE A 60 6.15 8.22 5.97
CA ILE A 60 7.58 7.90 5.85
C ILE A 60 8.14 8.31 4.49
N ALA A 61 7.35 8.18 3.42
CA ALA A 61 7.73 8.61 2.09
C ALA A 61 7.69 10.14 1.89
N GLY A 62 7.21 10.89 2.90
CA GLY A 62 7.05 12.34 2.86
C GLY A 62 5.84 12.80 2.05
N LEU A 63 4.83 11.93 1.87
CA LEU A 63 3.55 12.29 1.30
C LEU A 63 2.67 12.92 2.38
N ASP A 64 1.94 13.97 2.01
CA ASP A 64 0.95 14.58 2.89
C ASP A 64 -0.32 13.70 2.87
N VAL A 65 -0.51 12.94 3.95
CA VAL A 65 -1.64 12.02 4.09
C VAL A 65 -2.95 12.79 4.27
N GLU A 66 -2.92 13.96 4.92
CA GLU A 66 -4.12 14.80 5.10
C GLU A 66 -4.62 15.30 3.74
N GLU A 67 -3.71 15.73 2.84
CA GLU A 67 -4.06 16.14 1.47
C GLU A 67 -4.64 14.99 0.62
N ILE A 68 -4.24 13.74 0.87
CA ILE A 68 -4.75 12.56 0.14
C ILE A 68 -6.17 12.19 0.61
N LEU A 69 -6.41 12.24 1.92
CA LEU A 69 -7.71 11.87 2.51
C LEU A 69 -8.79 12.93 2.27
N ASP A 70 -8.41 14.20 2.08
CA ASP A 70 -9.32 15.31 1.80
C ASP A 70 -9.88 15.34 0.35
N GLN A 71 -9.54 14.36 -0.49
CA GLN A 71 -10.00 14.28 -1.89
C GLN A 71 -11.38 13.62 -2.09
N GLU A 72 -12.11 13.31 -1.01
CA GLU A 72 -13.49 12.78 -1.06
C GLU A 72 -14.59 13.84 -1.22
#